data_AF-A0A1X7DEY0-F1
#
_entry.id   AF-A0A1X7DEY0-F1
#
_cell.length_a   1.000
_cell.length_b   1.000
_cell.length_c   1.000
_cell.angle_alpha   90.00
_cell.angle_beta   90.00
_cell.angle_gamma   90.00
#
_symmetry.space_group_name_H-M   'P 1'
#
loop_
_entity.id
_entity.type
_entity.pdbx_description
1 polymer ?
#
loop_
_entity_poly.entity_id
_entity_poly.type
_entity_poly.pdbx_seq_one_letter_code
_entity_poly.pdbx_strand_id
1 'polypeptide(L)' 'MTPSLATYIALPGTTAEAMEHWHDVFGGDLHILRYGTMDLQGMPFEPDPQAVDHPSRRHGG' A
#
# COMPACT_ATOMS: atom_id res chain seq x y z
N MET A 1 -16.09 -2.54 -19.95
CA MET A 1 -15.07 -2.61 -18.89
C MET A 1 -14.78 -4.08 -18.61
N THR A 2 -13.51 -4.47 -18.57
CA THR A 2 -13.10 -5.83 -18.21
C THR A 2 -13.03 -5.92 -16.68
N PRO A 3 -13.59 -6.98 -16.05
CA PRO A 3 -13.48 -7.15 -14.60
C PRO A 3 -12.01 -7.28 -14.18
N SER A 4 -11.62 -6.56 -13.13
CA SER A 4 -10.29 -6.62 -12.53
C SER A 4 -10.35 -7.28 -11.16
N LEU A 5 -9.48 -8.25 -10.90
CA LEU A 5 -9.28 -8.87 -9.59
C LEU A 5 -7.93 -8.42 -9.02
N ALA A 6 -7.93 -7.88 -7.81
CA ALA A 6 -6.72 -7.52 -7.08
C ALA A 6 -6.66 -8.29 -5.77
N THR A 7 -5.57 -9.04 -5.55
CA THR A 7 -5.36 -9.78 -4.31
C THR A 7 -5.05 -8.82 -3.17
N TYR A 8 -5.81 -8.91 -2.07
CA TYR A 8 -5.55 -8.14 -0.86
C TYR A 8 -4.56 -8.90 0.04
N ILE A 9 -3.47 -8.23 0.42
CA ILE A 9 -2.40 -8.81 1.25
C ILE A 9 -2.15 -7.88 2.43
N ALA A 10 -2.13 -8.45 3.64
CA ALA A 10 -1.77 -7.74 4.87
C ALA A 10 -0.55 -8.44 5.50
N LEU A 11 0.49 -7.65 5.81
CA LEU A 11 1.71 -8.13 6.45
C LEU A 11 1.91 -7.38 7.78
N PRO A 12 2.41 -8.04 8.84
CA PRO A 12 2.62 -7.42 10.13
C PRO A 12 3.85 -6.50 10.10
N GLY A 13 3.64 -5.22 9.82
CA GLY A 13 4.68 -4.19 9.88
C GLY A 13 5.64 -4.13 8.68
N THR A 14 5.62 -5.10 7.78
CA THR A 14 6.57 -5.20 6.64
C THR A 14 5.92 -4.94 5.28
N THR A 15 4.69 -4.41 5.24
CA THR A 15 3.96 -4.16 3.99
C THR A 15 4.73 -3.23 3.04
N ALA A 16 5.34 -2.15 3.55
CA ALA A 16 6.10 -1.21 2.70
C ALA A 16 7.32 -1.89 2.05
N GLU A 17 8.15 -2.56 2.86
CA GLU A 17 9.34 -3.29 2.41
C GLU A 17 8.99 -4.36 1.38
N ALA A 18 7.94 -5.15 1.62
CA ALA A 18 7.49 -6.17 0.68
C ALA A 18 7.03 -5.57 -0.65
N MET A 19 6.29 -4.45 -0.61
CA MET A 19 5.80 -3.78 -1.83
C MET A 19 6.93 -3.13 -2.62
N GLU A 20 7.91 -2.51 -1.95
CA GLU A 20 9.13 -1.98 -2.55
C GLU A 20 9.96 -3.11 -3.18
N HIS A 21 10.17 -4.22 -2.46
CA HIS A 21 10.85 -5.38 -2.99
C HIS A 21 10.14 -5.97 -4.22
N TRP A 22 8.82 -6.10 -4.18
CA TRP A 22 8.08 -6.57 -5.35
C TRP A 22 8.15 -5.58 -6.51
N HIS A 23 8.18 -4.28 -6.24
CA HIS A 23 8.38 -3.26 -7.27
C HIS A 23 9.74 -3.44 -7.95
N ASP A 24 10.82 -3.62 -7.19
CA ASP A 24 12.15 -3.89 -7.73
C ASP A 24 12.19 -5.16 -8.61
N VAL A 25 11.47 -6.22 -8.20
CA VAL A 25 11.45 -7.50 -8.92
C VAL A 25 10.61 -7.47 -10.20
N PHE A 26 9.41 -6.87 -10.17
CA PHE A 26 8.46 -6.93 -11.31
C PHE A 26 8.22 -5.61 -12.05
N GLY A 27 8.83 -4.48 -11.64
CA GLY A 27 8.68 -3.16 -12.26
C GLY A 27 7.27 -2.54 -12.22
N GLY A 28 6.95 -1.61 -13.12
CA GLY A 28 5.66 -0.91 -13.14
C GLY A 28 5.51 0.12 -12.02
N ASP A 29 4.31 0.66 -11.81
CA ASP A 29 4.13 1.80 -10.90
C ASP A 29 3.72 1.34 -9.50
N LEU A 30 4.44 1.84 -8.49
CA LEU A 30 4.14 1.62 -7.08
C LEU A 30 3.68 2.94 -6.44
N HIS A 31 2.50 2.91 -5.81
CA HIS A 31 2.02 3.99 -4.97
C HIS A 31 1.72 3.47 -3.57
N ILE A 32 2.43 3.99 -2.56
CA ILE A 32 2.25 3.65 -1.16
C ILE A 32 1.65 4.84 -0.43
N LEU A 33 0.47 4.64 0.15
CA LEU A 33 -0.18 5.60 1.02
C LEU A 33 0.06 5.24 2.49
N ARG A 34 0.58 6.19 3.27
CA ARG A 34 0.93 6.02 4.70
C ARG A 34 0.00 6.84 5.58
N TYR A 35 -0.31 6.34 6.77
CA TYR A 35 -1.19 7.05 7.72
C TYR A 35 -0.66 8.43 8.12
N GLY A 36 0.66 8.62 8.23
CA GLY A 36 1.25 9.93 8.55
C GLY A 36 1.03 11.02 7.50
N THR A 37 0.47 10.68 6.34
CA THR A 37 0.11 11.65 5.28
C THR A 37 -1.40 11.93 5.19
N MET A 38 -2.19 11.32 6.07
CA MET A 38 -3.64 11.46 6.11
C MET A 38 -4.10 12.40 7.22
N ASP A 39 -5.30 12.97 7.06
CA ASP A 39 -6.05 13.50 8.20
C ASP A 39 -6.65 12.33 8.97
N LEU A 40 -6.19 12.15 10.22
CA LEU A 40 -6.58 11.06 11.11
C LEU A 40 -7.59 11.50 12.18
N GLN A 41 -8.10 12.73 12.09
CA GLN A 41 -9.05 13.24 13.08
C GLN A 41 -10.30 12.35 13.16
N GLY A 42 -10.63 11.90 14.37
CA GLY A 42 -11.82 11.08 14.63
C GLY A 42 -11.62 9.57 14.46
N MET A 43 -10.40 9.10 14.17
CA MET A 43 -10.06 7.69 14.25
C MET A 43 -10.22 7.17 15.70
N PRO A 44 -10.71 5.92 15.90
CA PRO A 44 -10.85 5.34 17.23
C PRO A 44 -9.50 4.92 17.87
N PHE A 45 -8.40 5.09 17.14
CA PHE A 45 -7.03 4.82 17.56
C PHE A 45 -6.05 5.74 16.83
N GLU A 46 -4.82 5.80 17.31
CA GLU A 46 -3.73 6.53 16.65
C GLU A 46 -2.83 5.52 15.90
N PRO A 47 -2.92 5.41 14.57
CA PRO A 47 -2.07 4.51 13.80
C PRO A 47 -0.61 4.96 13.86
N ASP A 48 0.31 4.00 13.71
CA ASP A 48 1.71 4.31 13.43
C ASP A 48 1.79 5.15 12.14
N PRO A 49 2.39 6.36 12.17
CA PRO A 49 2.46 7.22 10.99
C PRO A 49 3.25 6.59 9.82
N GLN A 50 4.11 5.60 10.09
CA GLN A 50 4.84 4.87 9.05
C GLN A 50 4.06 3.67 8.50
N ALA A 51 2.98 3.24 9.15
CA ALA A 51 2.17 2.13 8.67
C ALA A 51 1.46 2.46 7.35
N VAL A 52 1.40 1.45 6.49
CA VAL A 52 0.77 1.53 5.17
C VAL A 52 -0.73 1.31 5.31
N ASP A 53 -1.53 2.24 4.80
CA ASP A 53 -2.98 2.11 4.70
C ASP A 53 -3.39 1.35 3.43
N HIS A 54 -2.89 1.82 2.27
CA HIS A 54 -3.18 1.20 0.99
C HIS A 54 -1.99 1.28 0.02
N PRO A 55 -1.34 0.15 -0.27
CA PRO A 55 -0.43 0.05 -1.40
C PRO A 55 -1.21 -0.31 -2.66
N SER A 56 -0.97 0.41 -3.76
CA SER A 56 -1.50 0.04 -5.07
C SER A 56 -0.37 -0.08 -6.08
N ARG A 57 -0.47 -1.10 -6.93
CA ARG A 57 0.46 -1.32 -8.04
C ARG A 57 -0.30 -1.45 -9.34
N ARG A 58 0.23 -0.85 -10.39
CA ARG A 58 -0.24 -1.09 -11.77
C ARG A 58 0.89 -1.66 -12.59
N HIS A 59 0.58 -2.70 -13.36
CA HIS A 59 1.49 -3.17 -14.40
C HIS A 59 1.43 -2.19 -15.56
N GLY A 60 2.57 -1.66 -15.98
CA GLY A 60 2.65 -0.77 -17.14
C GLY A 60 2.35 -1.55 -18.42
N GLY A 61 1.42 -1.04 -19.22
CA GLY A 61 1.12 -1.46 -20.59
C GLY A 61 0.86 -0.24 -21.44
#